data_AF-A0AAW4XQK1-F1
#
_entry.id   AF-A0AAW4XQK1-F1
#
_cell.length_a   1.000
_cell.length_b   1.000
_cell.length_c   1.000
_cell.angle_alpha   90.00
_cell.angle_beta   90.00
_cell.angle_gamma   90.00
#
_symmetry.space_group_name_H-M   'P 1'
#
loop_
_entity.id
_entity.type
_entity.pdbx_description
1 polymer ?
#
loop_
_entity_poly.entity_id
_entity_poly.type
_entity_poly.pdbx_seq_one_letter_code
_entity_poly.pdbx_strand_id
1 'polypeptide(L)'
;QSDLICDGIGYPVGLVMGEETVVLDFPKRIVREPIDGEGKYRYGFRIAPELVRTVLRDDEPDWVNTIFLSTRFTAWRIGGYNEFLYTFFKC
;
A
#
# COMPACT_ATOMS: atom_id res chain seq x y z
N GLN A 1 -17.34 -0.62 8.68
CA GLN A 1 -16.05 0.07 8.93
C GLN A 1 -15.22 0.20 7.65
N SER A 2 -15.18 -0.84 6.80
CA SER A 2 -14.46 -0.80 5.51
C SER A 2 -14.87 0.36 4.60
N ASP A 3 -16.17 0.67 4.46
CA ASP A 3 -16.65 1.80 3.62
C ASP A 3 -16.03 3.14 4.03
N LEU A 4 -16.04 3.44 5.34
CA LEU A 4 -15.49 4.68 5.88
C LEU A 4 -13.98 4.82 5.64
N ILE A 5 -13.24 3.70 5.70
CA ILE A 5 -11.80 3.69 5.45
C ILE A 5 -11.51 3.93 3.96
N CYS A 6 -12.21 3.24 3.07
CA CYS A 6 -12.04 3.41 1.62
C CYS A 6 -12.38 4.84 1.19
N ASP A 7 -13.50 5.37 1.66
CA ASP A 7 -13.95 6.73 1.32
C ASP A 7 -13.01 7.79 1.91
N GLY A 8 -12.50 7.57 3.12
CA GLY A 8 -11.53 8.45 3.77
C GLY A 8 -10.13 8.43 3.13
N ILE A 9 -9.72 7.30 2.54
CA ILE A 9 -8.49 7.22 1.74
C ILE A 9 -8.69 7.92 0.40
N GLY A 10 -9.76 7.60 -0.32
CA GLY A 10 -10.25 8.33 -1.50
C GLY A 10 -9.35 8.34 -2.74
N TYR A 11 -8.20 7.67 -2.71
CA TYR A 11 -7.24 7.62 -3.82
C TYR A 11 -6.65 6.21 -4.00
N PRO A 12 -6.22 5.84 -5.21
CA PRO A 12 -5.39 4.66 -5.40
C PRO A 12 -4.03 4.81 -4.72
N VAL A 13 -3.53 3.72 -4.14
CA VAL A 13 -2.24 3.65 -3.44
C VAL A 13 -1.35 2.64 -4.13
N GLY A 14 -0.13 3.07 -4.49
CA GLY A 14 0.84 2.21 -5.18
C GLY A 14 1.72 1.42 -4.20
N LEU A 15 1.82 0.12 -4.40
CA LEU A 15 2.80 -0.76 -3.78
C LEU A 15 3.81 -1.20 -4.83
N VAL A 16 5.03 -0.69 -4.73
CA VAL A 16 6.14 -0.97 -5.66
C VAL A 16 7.06 -2.01 -5.04
N MET A 17 7.24 -3.14 -5.71
CA MET A 17 7.99 -4.30 -5.25
C MET A 17 9.00 -4.70 -6.34
N GLY A 18 10.16 -4.05 -6.33
CA GLY A 18 11.15 -4.21 -7.40
C GLY A 18 10.62 -3.62 -8.71
N GLU A 19 10.44 -4.46 -9.73
CA GLU A 19 9.88 -4.07 -11.03
C GLU A 19 8.35 -4.16 -11.07
N GLU A 20 7.75 -4.87 -10.11
CA GLU A 20 6.30 -5.04 -10.05
C GLU A 20 5.64 -3.88 -9.29
N THR A 21 4.46 -3.48 -9.73
CA THR A 21 3.61 -2.53 -9.02
C THR A 21 2.20 -3.07 -8.91
N VAL A 22 1.66 -3.04 -7.70
CA VAL A 22 0.26 -3.37 -7.43
C VAL A 22 -0.43 -2.13 -6.88
N VAL A 23 -1.65 -1.88 -7.30
CA VAL A 23 -2.44 -0.70 -6.91
C VAL A 23 -3.61 -1.14 -6.05
N LEU A 24 -3.67 -0.61 -4.84
CA LEU A 24 -4.84 -0.67 -3.98
C LEU A 24 -5.78 0.47 -4.40
N ASP A 25 -6.78 0.18 -5.21
CA ASP A 25 -7.76 1.16 -5.69
C ASP A 25 -8.90 1.26 -4.68
N PHE A 26 -8.72 2.10 -3.65
CA PHE A 26 -9.71 2.29 -2.59
C PHE A 26 -11.07 2.81 -3.10
N PRO A 27 -11.14 3.79 -4.03
CA PRO A 27 -12.42 4.21 -4.61
C PRO A 27 -13.19 3.08 -5.29
N LYS A 28 -12.49 2.21 -6.04
CA LYS A 28 -13.12 1.05 -6.73
C LYS A 28 -13.18 -0.21 -5.88
N ARG A 29 -12.50 -0.23 -4.73
CA ARG A 29 -12.41 -1.35 -3.79
C ARG A 29 -11.85 -2.62 -4.43
N ILE A 30 -10.82 -2.45 -5.26
CA ILE A 30 -10.14 -3.55 -5.95
C ILE A 30 -8.63 -3.44 -5.82
N VAL A 31 -7.97 -4.59 -5.94
CA VAL A 31 -6.52 -4.66 -6.17
C VAL A 31 -6.32 -4.88 -7.66
N ARG A 32 -5.46 -4.08 -8.30
CA ARG A 32 -5.25 -4.13 -9.75
C ARG A 32 -3.82 -3.76 -10.14
N GLU A 33 -3.50 -4.01 -11.40
CA GLU A 33 -2.31 -3.48 -12.05
C GLU A 33 -2.38 -1.95 -12.22
N PRO A 34 -1.22 -1.28 -12.33
CA PRO A 34 -1.17 0.12 -12.70
C PRO A 34 -1.79 0.32 -14.09
N ILE A 35 -2.49 1.45 -14.25
CA ILE A 35 -3.06 1.83 -15.54
C ILE A 35 -2.08 2.79 -16.21
N ASP A 36 -1.76 2.54 -17.47
CA ASP A 36 -0.91 3.44 -18.26
C ASP A 36 -1.49 4.86 -18.30
N GLY A 37 -0.66 5.84 -17.98
CA GLY A 37 -1.05 7.25 -17.96
C GLY A 37 -1.67 7.75 -16.65
N GLU A 38 -1.86 6.91 -15.62
CA GLU A 38 -2.32 7.37 -14.29
C GLU A 38 -1.33 8.33 -13.59
N GLY A 39 -0.07 8.34 -14.02
CA GLY A 39 0.98 9.14 -13.41
C GLY A 39 1.40 8.60 -12.03
N LYS A 40 1.92 9.48 -11.17
CA LYS A 40 2.36 9.08 -9.82
C LYS A 40 1.19 9.02 -8.85
N TYR A 41 1.02 7.90 -8.16
CA TYR A 41 0.06 7.75 -7.07
C TYR A 41 0.32 8.76 -5.95
N ARG A 42 -0.78 9.29 -5.40
CA ARG A 42 -0.75 10.27 -4.32
C ARG A 42 -0.04 9.74 -3.08
N TYR A 43 -0.24 8.47 -2.79
CA TYR A 43 0.43 7.76 -1.71
C TYR A 43 1.01 6.47 -2.26
N GLY A 44 2.11 6.01 -1.66
CA GLY A 44 2.60 4.69 -1.95
C GLY A 44 3.83 4.30 -1.16
N PHE A 45 4.18 3.03 -1.32
CA PHE A 45 5.25 2.36 -0.63
C PHE A 45 6.12 1.64 -1.65
N ARG A 46 7.43 1.71 -1.46
CA ARG A 46 8.41 0.88 -2.13
C ARG A 46 8.95 -0.10 -1.10
N ILE A 47 8.70 -1.36 -1.33
CA ILE A 47 9.03 -2.46 -0.43
C ILE A 47 10.02 -3.36 -1.15
N ALA A 48 11.03 -3.83 -0.42
CA ALA A 48 12.01 -4.74 -0.99
C ALA A 48 11.35 -6.11 -1.30
N PRO A 49 11.48 -6.67 -2.52
CA PRO A 49 10.79 -7.90 -2.92
C PRO A 49 11.07 -9.10 -2.02
N GLU A 50 12.28 -9.19 -1.45
CA GLU A 50 12.66 -10.25 -0.52
C GLU A 50 11.86 -10.21 0.78
N LEU A 51 11.41 -9.03 1.21
CA LEU A 51 10.60 -8.88 2.41
C LEU A 51 9.17 -9.38 2.14
N VAL A 52 8.60 -9.01 0.99
CA VAL A 52 7.29 -9.51 0.54
C VAL A 52 7.30 -11.03 0.39
N ARG A 53 8.33 -11.59 -0.25
CA ARG A 53 8.49 -13.06 -0.38
C ARG A 53 8.59 -13.75 0.97
N THR A 54 9.29 -13.17 1.93
CA THR A 54 9.45 -13.74 3.28
C THR A 54 8.09 -13.82 3.98
N VAL A 55 7.38 -12.71 4.01
CA VAL A 55 6.03 -12.59 4.57
C VAL A 55 5.07 -13.61 3.93
N LEU A 56 5.05 -13.69 2.59
CA LEU A 56 4.18 -14.62 1.87
C LEU A 56 4.54 -16.08 2.14
N ARG A 57 5.83 -16.41 2.20
CA ARG A 57 6.31 -17.77 2.49
C ARG A 57 5.91 -18.22 3.88
N ASP A 58 5.99 -17.31 4.85
CA ASP A 58 5.77 -17.61 6.26
C ASP A 58 4.27 -17.50 6.65
N ASP A 59 3.39 -17.19 5.69
CA ASP A 59 1.95 -16.94 5.87
C ASP A 59 1.69 -15.95 7.03
N GLU A 60 2.52 -14.90 7.10
CA GLU A 60 2.55 -13.97 8.21
C GLU A 60 1.21 -13.19 8.29
N PRO A 61 0.38 -13.45 9.32
CA PRO A 61 -0.94 -12.84 9.41
C PRO A 61 -0.87 -11.32 9.60
N ASP A 62 0.19 -10.82 10.26
CA ASP A 62 0.43 -9.40 10.48
C ASP A 62 1.60 -8.90 9.62
N TRP A 63 1.44 -9.14 8.32
CA TRP A 63 2.45 -8.79 7.34
C TRP A 63 2.79 -7.30 7.32
N VAL A 64 1.81 -6.44 7.60
CA VAL A 64 2.01 -4.99 7.56
C VAL A 64 2.94 -4.57 8.68
N ASN A 65 2.74 -5.05 9.91
CA ASN A 65 3.67 -4.76 11.00
C ASN A 65 5.05 -5.35 10.72
N THR A 66 5.14 -6.55 10.18
CA THR A 66 6.44 -7.14 9.79
C THR A 66 7.18 -6.26 8.78
N ILE A 67 6.48 -5.76 7.76
CA ILE A 67 7.08 -4.87 6.76
C ILE A 67 7.48 -3.52 7.39
N PHE A 68 6.62 -2.92 8.20
CA PHE A 68 6.86 -1.57 8.74
C PHE A 68 7.92 -1.57 9.84
N LEU A 69 7.93 -2.57 10.73
CA LEU A 69 8.96 -2.73 11.77
C LEU A 69 10.33 -3.06 11.19
N SER A 70 10.39 -3.65 9.99
CA SER A 70 11.67 -3.85 9.31
C SER A 70 12.38 -2.54 8.96
N THR A 71 11.64 -1.43 8.84
CA THR A 71 12.11 -0.14 8.31
C THR A 71 12.75 -0.20 6.90
N ARG A 72 12.60 -1.34 6.20
CA ARG A 72 13.15 -1.58 4.86
C ARG A 72 12.16 -1.24 3.76
N PHE A 73 11.59 -0.05 3.85
CA PHE A 73 10.69 0.49 2.84
C PHE A 73 10.91 1.99 2.66
N THR A 74 10.48 2.52 1.52
CA THR A 74 10.35 3.96 1.30
C THR A 74 8.88 4.28 1.12
N ALA A 75 8.35 5.24 1.87
CA ALA A 75 7.01 5.78 1.62
C ALA A 75 7.11 7.15 0.95
N TRP A 76 6.13 7.47 0.11
CA TRP A 76 5.94 8.81 -0.42
C TRP A 76 4.49 9.26 -0.27
N ARG A 77 4.33 10.58 -0.30
CA ARG A 77 3.02 11.23 -0.35
C ARG A 77 3.09 12.50 -1.20
N ILE A 78 1.99 12.82 -1.86
CA ILE A 78 1.75 14.08 -2.57
C ILE A 78 0.59 14.79 -1.86
N GLY A 79 0.91 15.82 -1.09
CA GLY A 79 -0.06 16.57 -0.28
C GLY A 79 -0.11 16.12 1.17
N GLY A 80 -1.26 16.31 1.80
CA GLY A 80 -1.47 16.15 3.24
C GLY A 80 -1.37 14.70 3.74
N TYR A 81 -1.20 14.57 5.05
CA TYR A 81 -1.37 13.31 5.76
C TYR A 81 -2.81 12.78 5.58
N ASN A 82 -2.95 11.47 5.45
CA ASN A 82 -4.24 10.79 5.43
C ASN A 82 -4.28 9.77 6.58
N GLU A 83 -5.10 10.05 7.58
CA GLU A 83 -5.22 9.21 8.78
C GLU A 83 -5.91 7.86 8.51
N PHE A 84 -6.81 7.82 7.53
CA PHE A 84 -7.47 6.58 7.11
C PHE A 84 -6.47 5.64 6.47
N LEU A 85 -5.52 6.16 5.68
CA LEU A 85 -4.44 5.37 5.09
C LEU A 85 -3.52 4.78 6.16
N TYR A 86 -3.14 5.58 7.16
CA TYR A 86 -2.36 5.09 8.29
C TYR A 86 -3.11 4.02 9.08
N THR A 87 -4.40 4.24 9.34
CA THR A 87 -5.25 3.28 10.06
C THR A 87 -5.39 1.97 9.29
N PHE A 88 -5.55 2.02 7.97
CA PHE A 88 -5.64 0.83 7.11
C PHE A 88 -4.40 -0.06 7.20
N PHE A 89 -3.21 0.51 7.33
CA PHE A 89 -1.97 -0.26 7.49
C PHE A 89 -1.65 -0.62 8.95
N LYS A 90 -2.43 -0.15 9.93
CA LYS A 90 -2.19 -0.47 11.35
C LYS A 90 -3.13 -1.57 11.88
N CYS A 91 -4.29 -1.73 11.26
CA CYS A 91 -5.35 -2.66 11.66
C CYS A 91 -5.40 -3.86 10.72
#